data_AF-A0A4U0SZ85-F1
#
_entry.id   AF-A0A4U0SZ85-F1
#
_cell.length_a   1.000
_cell.length_b   1.000
_cell.length_c   1.000
_cell.angle_alpha   90.00
_cell.angle_beta   90.00
_cell.angle_gamma   90.00
#
_symmetry.space_group_name_H-M   'P 1'
#
loop_
_entity.id
_entity.type
_entity.pdbx_description
1 polymer ?
#
loop_
_entity_poly.entity_id
_entity_poly.type
_entity_poly.pdbx_seq_one_letter_code
_entity_poly.pdbx_strand_id
1 'polypeptide(L)'
;MLLENLRKVVLVALLAASLTNLSAACGQQQPATGAPPSDSTGGGPSPSGSRSGSPAERGIEARQVYFDAGVRGAPLVHTVLDDERELARFPGWFAASEPEAARKIAQRAATTDFSRNVLVGWSAPTGCSAATDAALFATGSRLVLGLDQPEPPQECLVSNQVLVVFEVPKDRMPQSPRFDGKEPDPAGPGTTVAFVRLAETGVQPQQAQGGEVTDATRLDAFVAKLPGNGGTTVTKQLSAHPQRSDERRFGYVLSGCKPTGAALLISPGKAPEAIATGDENIRCVRPQQYAAVVGVPSNLVSGTM
;
A
#
# COMPACT_ATOMS: atom_id res chain seq x y z
N MET A 1 -15.73 57.01 10.59
CA MET A 1 -15.09 56.30 9.45
C MET A 1 -13.74 56.94 9.16
N LEU A 2 -12.75 56.67 10.00
CA LEU A 2 -11.37 57.13 9.89
C LEU A 2 -10.64 56.52 11.11
N LEU A 3 -9.46 55.96 10.90
CA LEU A 3 -8.63 55.17 11.84
C LEU A 3 -8.92 53.66 11.82
N GLU A 4 -8.20 52.95 10.95
CA GLU A 4 -7.62 51.62 11.26
C GLU A 4 -6.72 51.06 10.13
N ASN A 5 -6.53 51.79 9.03
CA ASN A 5 -5.46 51.52 8.06
C ASN A 5 -4.17 52.26 8.44
N LEU A 6 -3.41 51.80 9.45
CA LEU A 6 -1.99 52.21 9.59
C LEU A 6 -1.23 51.37 10.64
N ARG A 7 -0.81 50.15 10.28
CA ARG A 7 0.40 49.53 10.87
C ARG A 7 1.17 48.73 9.83
N LYS A 8 1.95 49.51 9.08
CA LYS A 8 3.16 49.17 8.31
C LYS A 8 4.00 48.12 9.05
N VAL A 9 4.43 47.04 8.38
CA VAL A 9 5.70 46.97 7.62
C VAL A 9 6.89 47.36 8.49
N VAL A 10 7.70 46.37 8.88
CA VAL A 10 9.17 46.39 9.05
C VAL A 10 9.57 45.05 9.69
N LEU A 11 10.24 44.17 8.92
CA LEU A 11 11.40 43.35 9.33
C LEU A 11 11.70 42.31 8.23
N VAL A 12 12.44 42.78 7.23
CA VAL A 12 13.25 41.97 6.32
C VAL A 12 14.67 41.95 6.88
N ALA A 13 15.33 40.80 6.71
CA ALA A 13 16.76 40.50 6.90
C ALA A 13 17.26 40.20 8.32
N LEU A 14 17.58 38.91 8.57
CA LEU A 14 18.90 38.46 9.04
C LEU A 14 18.91 36.93 9.24
N LEU A 15 19.78 36.25 8.47
CA LEU A 15 20.60 35.07 8.79
C LEU A 15 20.62 34.02 7.67
N ALA A 16 21.48 34.31 6.70
CA ALA A 16 22.34 33.29 6.12
C ALA A 16 23.33 32.78 7.18
N ALA A 17 23.69 31.51 7.08
CA ALA A 17 24.85 30.80 7.68
C ALA A 17 24.47 29.65 8.63
N SER A 18 24.38 28.44 8.07
CA SER A 18 24.93 27.22 8.70
C SER A 18 24.94 26.06 7.70
N LEU A 19 25.95 26.07 6.82
CA LEU A 19 26.56 24.87 6.25
C LEU A 19 27.56 24.35 7.29
N THR A 20 27.45 23.09 7.72
CA THR A 20 28.56 22.09 7.77
C THR A 20 28.23 20.87 8.66
N ASN A 21 28.60 19.71 8.11
CA ASN A 21 29.01 18.45 8.75
C ASN A 21 27.95 17.45 9.25
N LEU A 22 27.82 16.34 8.51
CA LEU A 22 28.08 14.94 8.91
C LEU A 22 27.84 14.05 7.66
N SER A 23 28.85 13.78 6.84
CA SER A 23 29.91 12.76 7.01
C SER A 23 29.40 11.32 7.10
N ALA A 24 29.60 10.60 5.99
CA ALA A 24 30.03 9.21 5.89
C ALA A 24 29.13 8.10 6.48
N ALA A 25 28.34 7.49 5.59
CA ALA A 25 28.13 6.04 5.61
C ALA A 25 28.32 5.52 4.17
N CYS A 26 29.57 5.20 3.84
CA CYS A 26 29.90 4.39 2.67
C CYS A 26 29.37 2.97 2.92
N GLY A 27 28.17 2.68 2.43
CA GLY A 27 27.65 1.32 2.32
C GLY A 27 28.40 0.59 1.21
N GLN A 28 28.96 -0.57 1.53
CA GLN A 28 29.84 -1.35 0.67
C GLN A 28 29.18 -1.73 -0.66
N GLN A 29 29.85 -1.39 -1.76
CA GLN A 29 29.63 -2.00 -3.07
C GLN A 29 29.99 -3.49 -2.98
N GLN A 30 28.97 -4.34 -3.05
CA GLN A 30 29.17 -5.75 -3.36
C GLN A 30 29.63 -5.88 -4.82
N PRO A 31 30.73 -6.61 -5.10
CA PRO A 31 31.21 -6.80 -6.46
C PRO A 31 30.18 -7.55 -7.31
N ALA A 32 29.96 -7.03 -8.51
CA ALA A 32 29.34 -7.75 -9.61
C ALA A 32 30.09 -9.08 -9.82
N THR A 33 29.37 -10.19 -9.77
CA THR A 33 29.90 -11.46 -10.28
C THR A 33 29.79 -11.41 -11.79
N GLY A 34 30.92 -11.13 -12.43
CA GLY A 34 31.05 -11.01 -13.87
C GLY A 34 30.58 -12.27 -14.61
N ALA A 35 29.83 -12.04 -15.68
CA ALA A 35 29.64 -13.02 -16.74
C ALA A 35 30.99 -13.29 -17.43
N PRO A 36 31.34 -14.56 -17.72
CA PRO A 36 32.46 -14.85 -18.62
C PRO A 36 32.06 -14.54 -20.07
N PRO A 37 33.01 -14.09 -20.92
CA PRO A 37 32.74 -13.81 -22.32
C PRO A 37 32.51 -15.12 -23.08
N SER A 38 31.64 -15.11 -24.09
CA SER A 38 31.53 -16.21 -25.05
C SER A 38 31.30 -15.65 -26.43
N ASP A 39 32.41 -15.59 -27.18
CA ASP A 39 32.43 -15.38 -28.61
C ASP A 39 32.09 -16.69 -29.35
N SER A 40 31.26 -16.52 -30.39
CA SER A 40 31.25 -17.25 -31.66
C SER A 40 30.64 -18.68 -31.77
N THR A 41 29.58 -18.71 -32.60
CA THR A 41 29.27 -19.67 -33.68
C THR A 41 28.91 -21.15 -33.39
N GLY A 42 27.67 -21.52 -33.73
CA GLY A 42 27.37 -22.72 -34.52
C GLY A 42 26.91 -24.00 -33.81
N GLY A 43 25.63 -24.36 -34.00
CA GLY A 43 25.21 -25.74 -34.34
C GLY A 43 24.95 -26.78 -33.24
N GLY A 44 23.66 -27.05 -32.97
CA GLY A 44 23.09 -28.41 -32.79
C GLY A 44 23.22 -29.14 -31.43
N PRO A 45 22.24 -29.98 -31.02
CA PRO A 45 22.02 -30.31 -29.60
C PRO A 45 22.50 -31.71 -29.17
N SER A 46 22.96 -31.84 -27.92
CA SER A 46 22.76 -33.05 -27.08
C SER A 46 23.00 -32.76 -25.60
N PRO A 47 22.19 -33.34 -24.68
CA PRO A 47 22.19 -32.97 -23.26
C PRO A 47 22.96 -34.00 -22.42
N SER A 48 23.81 -33.54 -21.50
CA SER A 48 24.18 -34.24 -20.27
C SER A 48 25.00 -33.31 -19.39
N GLY A 49 24.43 -32.92 -18.26
CA GLY A 49 25.10 -32.01 -17.33
C GLY A 49 24.26 -31.82 -16.07
N SER A 50 24.22 -32.85 -15.23
CA SER A 50 23.73 -32.77 -13.85
C SER A 50 24.45 -31.64 -13.11
N ARG A 51 23.71 -30.58 -12.77
CA ARG A 51 24.13 -29.57 -11.79
C ARG A 51 23.21 -29.59 -10.58
N SER A 52 23.86 -29.64 -9.44
CA SER A 52 23.32 -29.58 -8.09
C SER A 52 22.37 -28.41 -7.90
N GLY A 53 21.07 -28.71 -7.78
CA GLY A 53 20.28 -28.37 -6.60
C GLY A 53 19.96 -26.91 -6.25
N SER A 54 19.98 -25.95 -7.16
CA SER A 54 19.17 -24.74 -7.00
C SER A 54 17.78 -24.99 -7.58
N PRO A 55 16.68 -24.71 -6.87
CA PRO A 55 15.36 -24.81 -7.49
C PRO A 55 15.33 -23.86 -8.68
N ALA A 56 15.12 -24.40 -9.88
CA ALA A 56 15.08 -23.61 -11.10
C ALA A 56 13.96 -22.54 -10.98
N GLU A 57 14.32 -21.28 -11.15
CA GLU A 57 13.37 -20.18 -11.20
C GLU A 57 12.42 -20.43 -12.38
N ARG A 58 11.12 -20.53 -12.09
CA ARG A 58 10.11 -20.72 -13.12
C ARG A 58 9.50 -19.36 -13.42
N GLY A 59 9.61 -18.93 -14.69
CA GLY A 59 8.84 -17.78 -15.16
C GLY A 59 7.36 -18.02 -14.95
N ILE A 60 6.68 -17.06 -14.34
CA ILE A 60 5.22 -17.06 -14.25
C ILE A 60 4.72 -16.39 -15.52
N GLU A 61 3.90 -17.08 -16.30
CA GLU A 61 3.17 -16.43 -17.38
C GLU A 61 2.19 -15.41 -16.78
N ALA A 62 2.56 -14.14 -16.83
CA ALA A 62 1.86 -13.05 -16.20
C ALA A 62 1.64 -11.92 -17.20
N ARG A 63 0.44 -11.36 -17.23
CA ARG A 63 0.13 -10.18 -18.04
C ARG A 63 0.42 -8.92 -17.25
N GLN A 64 1.27 -8.05 -17.77
CA GLN A 64 1.49 -6.73 -17.16
C GLN A 64 0.25 -5.84 -17.39
N VAL A 65 -0.48 -5.51 -16.33
CA VAL A 65 -1.69 -4.66 -16.36
C VAL A 65 -1.33 -3.18 -16.20
N TYR A 66 -0.35 -2.91 -15.33
CA TYR A 66 0.18 -1.57 -15.08
C TYR A 66 1.68 -1.66 -14.91
N PHE A 67 2.39 -0.67 -15.44
CA PHE A 67 3.81 -0.46 -15.26
C PHE A 67 4.11 1.03 -15.34
N ASP A 68 4.89 1.50 -14.39
CA ASP A 68 5.47 2.83 -14.37
C ASP A 68 6.82 2.75 -13.66
N ALA A 69 7.80 3.49 -14.17
CA ALA A 69 9.13 3.57 -13.60
C ALA A 69 9.62 5.01 -13.63
N GLY A 70 10.13 5.50 -12.50
CA GLY A 70 10.60 6.86 -12.38
C GLY A 70 11.07 7.23 -10.98
N VAL A 71 11.38 8.51 -10.79
CA VAL A 71 12.00 9.03 -9.56
C VAL A 71 11.03 9.35 -8.42
N ARG A 72 9.75 9.05 -8.61
CA ARG A 72 8.72 9.44 -7.65
C ARG A 72 8.69 8.46 -6.47
N GLY A 73 8.44 8.98 -5.27
CA GLY A 73 8.49 8.23 -4.02
C GLY A 73 7.19 7.47 -3.73
N ALA A 74 6.85 6.47 -4.54
CA ALA A 74 5.74 5.59 -4.24
C ALA A 74 6.05 4.76 -2.98
N PRO A 75 5.06 4.44 -2.14
CA PRO A 75 5.26 3.50 -1.05
C PRO A 75 5.72 2.15 -1.59
N LEU A 76 6.66 1.52 -0.89
CA LEU A 76 7.10 0.16 -1.18
C LEU A 76 6.05 -0.81 -0.64
N VAL A 77 5.36 -1.51 -1.55
CA VAL A 77 4.28 -2.43 -1.25
C VAL A 77 4.37 -3.65 -2.16
N HIS A 78 4.14 -4.81 -1.56
CA HIS A 78 4.18 -6.10 -2.20
C HIS A 78 2.95 -6.91 -1.79
N THR A 79 1.96 -7.02 -2.67
CA THR A 79 0.67 -7.65 -2.31
C THR A 79 0.19 -8.60 -3.39
N VAL A 80 -0.62 -9.56 -2.98
CA VAL A 80 -1.51 -10.31 -3.87
C VAL A 80 -2.93 -9.81 -3.63
N LEU A 81 -3.72 -9.65 -4.69
CA LEU A 81 -5.11 -9.23 -4.67
C LEU A 81 -5.94 -10.35 -5.30
N ASP A 82 -6.75 -11.01 -4.50
CA ASP A 82 -7.50 -12.21 -4.86
C ASP A 82 -8.93 -11.92 -5.33
N ASP A 83 -9.42 -10.69 -5.10
CA ASP A 83 -10.75 -10.24 -5.49
C ASP A 83 -10.85 -8.72 -5.80
N GLU A 84 -12.03 -8.31 -6.26
CA GLU A 84 -12.34 -6.92 -6.62
C GLU A 84 -12.29 -5.95 -5.41
N ARG A 85 -12.52 -6.44 -4.18
CA ARG A 85 -12.54 -5.60 -2.97
C ARG A 85 -11.12 -5.29 -2.51
N GLU A 86 -10.22 -6.25 -2.63
CA GLU A 86 -8.79 -6.04 -2.47
C GLU A 86 -8.27 -5.05 -3.51
N LEU A 87 -8.65 -5.22 -4.77
CA LEU A 87 -8.33 -4.25 -5.81
C LEU A 87 -8.88 -2.85 -5.51
N ALA A 88 -10.09 -2.72 -4.96
CA ALA A 88 -10.65 -1.42 -4.61
C ALA A 88 -9.84 -0.68 -3.53
N ARG A 89 -9.13 -1.40 -2.66
CA ARG A 89 -8.31 -0.86 -1.57
C ARG A 89 -6.87 -0.52 -2.01
N PHE A 90 -6.33 -1.26 -2.97
CA PHE A 90 -4.93 -1.16 -3.38
C PHE A 90 -4.49 0.21 -3.90
N PRO A 91 -5.26 0.92 -4.74
CA PRO A 91 -4.96 2.29 -5.12
C PRO A 91 -4.77 3.25 -3.93
N GLY A 92 -5.31 2.92 -2.77
CA GLY A 92 -5.16 3.70 -1.54
C GLY A 92 -3.72 3.86 -1.07
N TRP A 93 -2.84 2.90 -1.38
CA TRP A 93 -1.39 3.06 -1.14
C TRP A 93 -0.80 4.24 -1.89
N PHE A 94 -1.33 4.56 -3.06
CA PHE A 94 -0.76 5.54 -3.99
C PHE A 94 -1.56 6.83 -4.06
N ALA A 95 -2.73 6.89 -3.43
CA ALA A 95 -3.69 7.97 -3.61
C ALA A 95 -3.14 9.37 -3.26
N ALA A 96 -2.23 9.45 -2.29
CA ALA A 96 -1.61 10.69 -1.83
C ALA A 96 -0.37 11.10 -2.66
N SER A 97 0.56 10.16 -2.89
CA SER A 97 1.85 10.43 -3.54
C SER A 97 1.78 10.36 -5.06
N GLU A 98 0.89 9.51 -5.59
CA GLU A 98 0.82 9.10 -7.00
C GLU A 98 -0.63 8.98 -7.49
N PRO A 99 -1.43 10.06 -7.43
CA PRO A 99 -2.87 10.00 -7.69
C PRO A 99 -3.21 9.54 -9.12
N GLU A 100 -2.31 9.76 -10.09
CA GLU A 100 -2.48 9.27 -11.46
C GLU A 100 -2.25 7.76 -11.56
N ALA A 101 -1.22 7.23 -10.90
CA ALA A 101 -0.98 5.79 -10.84
C ALA A 101 -2.16 5.07 -10.17
N ALA A 102 -2.64 5.60 -9.04
CA ALA A 102 -3.81 5.08 -8.34
C ALA A 102 -5.03 4.94 -9.27
N ARG A 103 -5.35 5.99 -10.06
CA ARG A 103 -6.45 5.97 -11.03
C ARG A 103 -6.21 4.97 -12.16
N LYS A 104 -5.02 4.94 -12.74
CA LYS A 104 -4.69 4.05 -13.86
C LYS A 104 -4.71 2.58 -13.44
N ILE A 105 -4.21 2.25 -12.25
CA ILE A 105 -4.29 0.91 -11.67
C ILE A 105 -5.75 0.49 -11.53
N ALA A 106 -6.57 1.30 -10.84
CA ALA A 106 -8.00 1.02 -10.67
C ALA A 106 -8.70 0.79 -12.01
N GLN A 107 -8.43 1.63 -13.01
CA GLN A 107 -9.06 1.54 -14.33
C GLN A 107 -8.61 0.30 -15.12
N ARG A 108 -7.30 0.04 -15.20
CA ARG A 108 -6.75 -1.04 -16.04
C ARG A 108 -6.98 -2.42 -15.44
N ALA A 109 -7.03 -2.51 -14.13
CA ALA A 109 -7.26 -3.76 -13.41
C ALA A 109 -8.74 -4.10 -13.21
N ALA A 110 -9.66 -3.15 -13.46
CA ALA A 110 -11.11 -3.33 -13.23
C ALA A 110 -11.73 -4.49 -14.04
N THR A 111 -11.11 -4.91 -15.15
CA THR A 111 -11.64 -6.01 -15.99
C THR A 111 -11.03 -7.37 -15.68
N THR A 112 -10.30 -7.49 -14.56
CA THR A 112 -9.68 -8.76 -14.15
C THR A 112 -10.74 -9.78 -13.79
N ASP A 113 -10.63 -10.97 -14.34
CA ASP A 113 -11.48 -12.11 -13.96
C ASP A 113 -10.89 -12.80 -12.73
N PHE A 114 -11.27 -12.32 -11.54
CA PHE A 114 -10.81 -12.86 -10.27
C PHE A 114 -11.26 -14.30 -9.99
N SER A 115 -12.15 -14.89 -10.80
CA SER A 115 -12.45 -16.32 -10.67
C SER A 115 -11.29 -17.20 -11.16
N ARG A 116 -10.45 -16.68 -12.06
CA ARG A 116 -9.33 -17.41 -12.68
C ARG A 116 -7.97 -16.80 -12.38
N ASN A 117 -7.92 -15.49 -12.14
CA ASN A 117 -6.69 -14.75 -11.98
C ASN A 117 -6.62 -14.07 -10.60
N VAL A 118 -5.40 -13.73 -10.21
CA VAL A 118 -5.11 -12.77 -9.12
C VAL A 118 -4.34 -11.61 -9.72
N LEU A 119 -4.27 -10.51 -8.97
CA LEU A 119 -3.33 -9.44 -9.27
C LEU A 119 -2.16 -9.48 -8.28
N VAL A 120 -0.96 -9.23 -8.76
CA VAL A 120 0.24 -9.08 -7.95
C VAL A 120 0.74 -7.65 -8.10
N GLY A 121 0.62 -6.86 -7.04
CA GLY A 121 1.12 -5.49 -6.97
C GLY A 121 2.53 -5.49 -6.37
N TRP A 122 3.46 -4.81 -7.03
CA TRP A 122 4.85 -4.71 -6.59
C TRP A 122 5.39 -3.30 -6.83
N SER A 123 5.94 -2.67 -5.79
CA SER A 123 6.81 -1.50 -5.94
C SER A 123 8.16 -1.68 -5.27
N ALA A 124 9.21 -1.30 -5.98
CA ALA A 124 10.60 -1.49 -5.55
C ALA A 124 11.51 -0.36 -6.06
N PRO A 125 12.59 -0.05 -5.33
CA PRO A 125 13.65 0.80 -5.89
C PRO A 125 14.38 0.07 -7.02
N THR A 126 14.71 0.77 -8.10
CA THR A 126 15.48 0.24 -9.24
C THR A 126 16.90 0.81 -9.30
N GLY A 127 17.26 1.64 -8.33
CA GLY A 127 18.55 2.34 -8.30
C GLY A 127 18.58 3.49 -9.30
N CYS A 128 19.68 3.66 -10.02
CA CYS A 128 19.94 4.89 -10.78
C CYS A 128 19.41 4.87 -12.22
N SER A 129 18.91 3.73 -12.68
CA SER A 129 18.21 3.57 -13.95
C SER A 129 16.72 3.33 -13.71
N ALA A 130 15.89 3.93 -14.56
CA ALA A 130 14.48 3.52 -14.63
C ALA A 130 14.40 2.16 -15.32
N ALA A 131 13.60 1.25 -14.75
CA ALA A 131 13.26 0.01 -15.43
C ALA A 131 12.49 0.30 -16.73
N THR A 132 12.74 -0.50 -17.76
CA THR A 132 12.06 -0.45 -19.05
C THR A 132 11.01 -1.54 -19.18
N ASP A 133 11.16 -2.65 -18.45
CA ASP A 133 10.20 -3.74 -18.40
C ASP A 133 10.29 -4.49 -17.06
N ALA A 134 9.29 -5.31 -16.77
CA ALA A 134 9.25 -6.15 -15.58
C ALA A 134 8.62 -7.52 -15.85
N ALA A 135 9.14 -8.55 -15.18
CA ALA A 135 8.63 -9.90 -15.23
C ALA A 135 8.54 -10.51 -13.82
N LEU A 136 7.57 -11.40 -13.62
CA LEU A 136 7.34 -12.08 -12.35
C LEU A 136 7.80 -13.53 -12.41
N PHE A 137 8.58 -13.94 -11.42
CA PHE A 137 9.13 -15.29 -11.29
C PHE A 137 8.70 -15.93 -9.98
N ALA A 138 8.60 -17.26 -9.96
CA ALA A 138 8.34 -18.04 -8.76
C ALA A 138 9.43 -19.10 -8.52
N THR A 139 9.85 -19.19 -7.26
CA THR A 139 10.76 -20.23 -6.75
C THR A 139 10.19 -20.79 -5.45
N GLY A 140 9.47 -21.92 -5.56
CA GLY A 140 8.70 -22.48 -4.45
C GLY A 140 7.57 -21.53 -4.04
N SER A 141 7.60 -21.04 -2.80
CA SER A 141 6.67 -20.02 -2.30
C SER A 141 7.12 -18.59 -2.60
N ARG A 142 8.36 -18.38 -3.03
CA ARG A 142 8.93 -17.04 -3.21
C ARG A 142 8.54 -16.48 -4.57
N LEU A 143 8.04 -15.25 -4.58
CA LEU A 143 7.91 -14.41 -5.75
C LEU A 143 9.15 -13.51 -5.87
N VAL A 144 9.62 -13.32 -7.10
CA VAL A 144 10.79 -12.49 -7.41
C VAL A 144 10.42 -11.60 -8.59
N LEU A 145 10.76 -10.31 -8.49
CA LEU A 145 10.64 -9.35 -9.57
C LEU A 145 11.94 -9.34 -10.39
N GLY A 146 11.85 -9.69 -11.66
CA GLY A 146 12.92 -9.41 -12.62
C GLY A 146 12.65 -8.09 -13.34
N LEU A 147 13.69 -7.29 -13.51
CA LEU A 147 13.62 -5.99 -14.17
C LEU A 147 14.57 -5.96 -15.35
N ASP A 148 14.09 -5.44 -16.48
CA ASP A 148 14.96 -4.99 -17.55
C ASP A 148 15.24 -3.50 -17.36
N GLN A 149 16.51 -3.10 -17.41
CA GLN A 149 16.93 -1.73 -17.22
C GLN A 149 18.27 -1.45 -17.90
N PRO A 150 18.47 -0.24 -18.45
CA PRO A 150 19.74 0.16 -19.02
C PRO A 150 20.82 0.27 -17.95
N GLU A 151 22.08 0.25 -18.38
CA GLU A 151 23.22 0.48 -17.49
C GLU A 151 23.04 1.82 -16.73
N PRO A 152 23.26 1.83 -15.41
CA PRO A 152 23.12 3.05 -14.63
C PRO A 152 24.12 4.12 -15.05
N PRO A 153 23.71 5.41 -15.05
CA PRO A 153 24.64 6.51 -15.28
C PRO A 153 25.72 6.53 -14.19
N GLN A 154 26.89 7.11 -14.51
CA GLN A 154 28.00 7.24 -13.54
C GLN A 154 27.61 8.07 -12.30
N GLU A 155 26.76 9.07 -12.49
CA GLU A 155 26.25 9.93 -11.41
C GLU A 155 24.78 9.62 -11.13
N CYS A 156 24.44 9.50 -9.85
CA CYS A 156 23.11 9.15 -9.39
C CYS A 156 22.61 10.18 -8.38
N LEU A 157 21.75 11.09 -8.85
CA LEU A 157 21.22 12.17 -8.00
C LEU A 157 19.98 11.73 -7.22
N VAL A 158 19.17 10.84 -7.80
CA VAL A 158 17.97 10.27 -7.19
C VAL A 158 17.80 8.82 -7.65
N SER A 159 17.37 7.95 -6.74
CA SER A 159 16.96 6.59 -7.09
C SER A 159 15.60 6.60 -7.79
N ASN A 160 15.52 5.88 -8.90
CA ASN A 160 14.27 5.45 -9.50
C ASN A 160 13.61 4.35 -8.67
N GLN A 161 12.32 4.21 -8.92
CA GLN A 161 11.43 3.19 -8.40
C GLN A 161 10.57 2.68 -9.55
N VAL A 162 10.09 1.45 -9.41
CA VAL A 162 9.11 0.84 -10.30
C VAL A 162 7.83 0.56 -9.50
N LEU A 163 6.69 0.70 -10.17
CA LEU A 163 5.39 0.23 -9.71
C LEU A 163 4.77 -0.60 -10.83
N VAL A 164 4.54 -1.87 -10.56
CA VAL A 164 3.99 -2.82 -11.52
C VAL A 164 2.82 -3.58 -10.90
N VAL A 165 1.82 -3.87 -11.73
CA VAL A 165 0.72 -4.77 -11.40
C VAL A 165 0.64 -5.85 -12.46
N PHE A 166 0.83 -7.09 -12.05
CA PHE A 166 0.68 -8.26 -12.90
C PHE A 166 -0.68 -8.90 -12.68
N GLU A 167 -1.29 -9.42 -13.74
CA GLU A 167 -2.37 -10.39 -13.67
C GLU A 167 -1.80 -11.78 -13.88
N VAL A 168 -2.07 -12.67 -12.93
CA VAL A 168 -1.48 -14.00 -12.87
C VAL A 168 -2.58 -15.06 -12.75
N PRO A 169 -2.56 -16.12 -13.56
CA PRO A 169 -3.47 -17.26 -13.38
C PRO A 169 -3.31 -17.90 -12.00
N LYS A 170 -4.42 -18.16 -11.31
CA LYS A 170 -4.45 -18.74 -9.94
C LYS A 170 -3.74 -20.08 -9.85
N ASP A 171 -3.79 -20.89 -10.90
CA ASP A 171 -3.11 -22.20 -10.98
C ASP A 171 -1.58 -22.10 -11.11
N ARG A 172 -1.06 -20.91 -11.42
CA ARG A 172 0.38 -20.62 -11.50
C ARG A 172 0.93 -19.94 -10.26
N MET A 173 0.06 -19.43 -9.40
CA MET A 173 0.47 -18.79 -8.15
C MET A 173 0.87 -19.83 -7.09
N PRO A 174 1.95 -19.56 -6.32
CA PRO A 174 2.22 -20.34 -5.12
C PRO A 174 1.05 -20.26 -4.14
N GLN A 175 0.79 -21.36 -3.43
CA GLN A 175 -0.30 -21.42 -2.42
C GLN A 175 -0.08 -20.47 -1.23
N SER A 176 1.16 -20.07 -0.97
CA SER A 176 1.51 -19.14 0.11
C SER A 176 2.60 -18.20 -0.39
N PRO A 177 2.26 -17.24 -1.27
CA PRO A 177 3.23 -16.39 -1.94
C PRO A 177 3.98 -15.55 -0.91
N ARG A 178 5.30 -15.43 -1.09
CA ARG A 178 6.18 -14.61 -0.25
C ARG A 178 7.06 -13.70 -1.10
N PHE A 179 7.15 -12.44 -0.73
CA PHE A 179 7.94 -11.42 -1.42
C PHE A 179 9.26 -11.27 -0.69
N ASP A 180 10.36 -11.71 -1.30
CA ASP A 180 11.67 -11.75 -0.63
C ASP A 180 11.66 -12.41 0.77
N GLY A 181 10.85 -13.48 0.89
CA GLY A 181 10.69 -14.24 2.13
C GLY A 181 9.68 -13.66 3.12
N LYS A 182 9.14 -12.47 2.86
CA LYS A 182 8.12 -11.82 3.69
C LYS A 182 6.72 -12.17 3.20
N GLU A 183 5.75 -12.08 4.10
CA GLU A 183 4.34 -12.21 3.73
C GLU A 183 3.88 -11.00 2.90
N PRO A 184 2.85 -11.17 2.06
CA PRO A 184 2.27 -10.05 1.33
C PRO A 184 1.82 -8.96 2.30
N ASP A 185 2.08 -7.72 1.92
CA ASP A 185 1.48 -6.54 2.53
C ASP A 185 -0.05 -6.60 2.40
N PRO A 186 -0.80 -5.92 3.28
CA PRO A 186 -2.25 -5.87 3.13
C PRO A 186 -2.65 -5.14 1.84
N ALA A 187 -3.78 -5.56 1.28
CA ALA A 187 -4.33 -5.00 0.04
C ALA A 187 -4.58 -3.49 0.08
N GLY A 188 -4.62 -2.85 1.26
CA GLY A 188 -4.67 -1.40 1.38
C GLY A 188 -3.92 -0.92 2.62
N PRO A 189 -3.62 0.38 2.72
CA PRO A 189 -2.77 0.93 3.78
C PRO A 189 -3.45 1.02 5.15
N GLY A 190 -4.77 0.81 5.22
CA GLY A 190 -5.53 0.86 6.45
C GLY A 190 -5.48 -0.46 7.23
N THR A 191 -5.17 -0.41 8.51
CA THR A 191 -5.20 -1.56 9.43
C THR A 191 -6.30 -1.37 10.47
N THR A 192 -7.17 -2.37 10.68
CA THR A 192 -8.16 -2.32 11.75
C THR A 192 -7.48 -2.35 13.12
N VAL A 193 -7.68 -1.32 13.94
CA VAL A 193 -7.11 -1.19 15.30
C VAL A 193 -8.15 -1.55 16.37
N ALA A 194 -9.40 -1.16 16.13
CA ALA A 194 -10.53 -1.53 16.97
C ALA A 194 -11.72 -1.90 16.09
N PHE A 195 -12.46 -2.93 16.48
CA PHE A 195 -13.69 -3.37 15.84
C PHE A 195 -14.62 -3.99 16.88
N VAL A 196 -15.81 -3.42 17.03
CA VAL A 196 -16.79 -3.88 18.03
C VAL A 196 -18.20 -3.87 17.46
N ARG A 197 -18.95 -4.94 17.70
CA ARG A 197 -20.39 -4.98 17.45
C ARG A 197 -21.11 -4.07 18.44
N LEU A 198 -21.96 -3.18 17.92
CA LEU A 198 -22.77 -2.29 18.72
C LEU A 198 -24.10 -2.95 19.10
N ALA A 199 -24.65 -2.60 20.26
CA ALA A 199 -25.99 -2.99 20.65
C ALA A 199 -27.01 -2.39 19.68
N GLU A 200 -28.08 -3.13 19.37
CA GLU A 200 -29.16 -2.66 18.49
C GLU A 200 -29.99 -1.58 19.21
N THR A 201 -29.52 -0.34 19.13
CA THR A 201 -30.37 0.84 19.32
C THR A 201 -30.79 1.32 17.94
N GLY A 202 -32.04 1.72 17.75
CA GLY A 202 -32.63 2.17 16.47
C GLY A 202 -32.01 3.43 15.83
N VAL A 203 -30.70 3.62 16.00
CA VAL A 203 -29.85 4.55 15.30
C VAL A 203 -29.94 4.19 13.82
N GLN A 204 -30.66 5.02 13.07
CA GLN A 204 -30.56 4.98 11.61
C GLN A 204 -29.08 5.10 11.26
N PRO A 205 -28.54 4.24 10.37
CA PRO A 205 -27.22 4.44 9.82
C PRO A 205 -27.26 5.72 8.97
N GLN A 206 -27.20 6.88 9.62
CA GLN A 206 -26.83 8.12 8.95
C GLN A 206 -25.45 7.85 8.38
N GLN A 207 -25.40 7.82 7.05
CA GLN A 207 -24.24 7.55 6.23
C GLN A 207 -22.96 7.97 6.92
N ALA A 208 -22.14 6.98 7.30
CA ALA A 208 -20.70 7.06 7.53
C ALA A 208 -20.14 8.47 7.79
N GLN A 209 -20.59 9.17 8.84
CA GLN A 209 -19.83 10.30 9.37
C GLN A 209 -18.67 9.72 10.19
N GLY A 210 -17.79 9.03 9.48
CA GLY A 210 -16.50 8.74 10.01
C GLY A 210 -15.65 9.98 9.97
N GLY A 211 -14.68 10.03 10.88
CA GLY A 211 -13.81 11.17 11.02
C GLY A 211 -12.48 10.74 11.59
N GLU A 212 -11.51 11.63 11.46
CA GLU A 212 -10.24 11.44 12.12
C GLU A 212 -10.43 11.47 13.65
N VAL A 213 -9.93 10.44 14.32
CA VAL A 213 -9.93 10.23 15.77
C VAL A 213 -8.51 10.04 16.30
N THR A 214 -7.52 10.59 15.60
CA THR A 214 -6.10 10.54 15.95
C THR A 214 -5.84 11.25 17.29
N ASP A 215 -6.47 12.40 17.54
CA ASP A 215 -6.33 13.13 18.79
C ASP A 215 -7.36 12.66 19.84
N ALA A 216 -6.96 12.75 21.12
CA ALA A 216 -7.77 12.29 22.25
C ALA A 216 -9.16 12.95 22.29
N THR A 217 -9.25 14.25 21.99
CA THR A 217 -10.52 14.99 22.02
C THR A 217 -11.50 14.47 20.97
N ARG A 218 -11.06 14.26 19.72
CA ARG A 218 -11.91 13.68 18.67
C ARG A 218 -12.25 12.22 18.95
N LEU A 219 -11.32 11.45 19.51
CA LEU A 219 -11.59 10.09 19.95
C LEU A 219 -12.66 10.04 21.03
N ASP A 220 -12.56 10.87 22.06
CA ASP A 220 -13.54 10.98 23.15
C ASP A 220 -14.93 11.36 22.60
N ALA A 221 -14.98 12.32 21.67
CA ALA A 221 -16.20 12.70 20.99
C ALA A 221 -16.81 11.58 20.13
N PHE A 222 -15.98 10.71 19.54
CA PHE A 222 -16.44 9.54 18.79
C PHE A 222 -16.99 8.47 19.73
N VAL A 223 -16.25 8.07 20.77
CA VAL A 223 -16.67 7.00 21.68
C VAL A 223 -17.90 7.38 22.51
N ALA A 224 -18.07 8.66 22.85
CA ALA A 224 -19.24 9.16 23.57
C ALA A 224 -20.55 9.02 22.76
N LYS A 225 -20.46 8.91 21.43
CA LYS A 225 -21.63 8.69 20.55
C LYS A 225 -22.00 7.22 20.38
N LEU A 226 -21.16 6.29 20.84
CA LEU A 226 -21.39 4.86 20.64
C LEU A 226 -22.40 4.31 21.67
N PRO A 227 -23.40 3.52 21.26
CA PRO A 227 -24.41 2.99 22.16
C PRO A 227 -23.85 1.90 23.08
N GLY A 228 -24.48 1.76 24.25
CA GLY A 228 -24.19 0.69 25.21
C GLY A 228 -22.74 0.70 25.69
N ASN A 229 -22.09 -0.46 25.62
CA ASN A 229 -20.68 -0.64 26.00
C ASN A 229 -19.69 -0.44 24.83
N GLY A 230 -20.16 0.10 23.69
CA GLY A 230 -19.34 0.29 22.49
C GLY A 230 -18.10 1.14 22.75
N GLY A 231 -18.28 2.33 23.36
CA GLY A 231 -17.18 3.24 23.67
C GLY A 231 -16.11 2.61 24.56
N THR A 232 -16.50 2.01 25.69
CA THR A 232 -15.57 1.33 26.60
C THR A 232 -14.79 0.20 25.92
N THR A 233 -15.45 -0.55 25.03
CA THR A 233 -14.80 -1.65 24.30
C THR A 233 -13.80 -1.14 23.27
N VAL A 234 -14.14 -0.08 22.53
CA VAL A 234 -13.21 0.59 21.60
C VAL A 234 -11.98 1.09 22.35
N THR A 235 -12.15 1.85 23.45
CA THR A 235 -11.03 2.37 24.25
C THR A 235 -10.13 1.24 24.77
N LYS A 236 -10.72 0.12 25.21
CA LYS A 236 -9.96 -1.05 25.65
C LYS A 236 -9.13 -1.65 24.50
N GLN A 237 -9.71 -1.82 23.31
CA GLN A 237 -8.99 -2.36 22.15
C GLN A 237 -7.88 -1.42 21.66
N LEU A 238 -8.13 -0.11 21.64
CA LEU A 238 -7.12 0.90 21.29
C LEU A 238 -5.96 0.93 22.29
N SER A 239 -6.22 0.70 23.58
CA SER A 239 -5.15 0.63 24.59
C SER A 239 -4.23 -0.58 24.38
N ALA A 240 -4.74 -1.67 23.80
CA ALA A 240 -3.94 -2.83 23.42
C ALA A 240 -3.13 -2.62 22.13
N HIS A 241 -3.43 -1.56 21.37
CA HIS A 241 -2.73 -1.17 20.14
C HIS A 241 -2.30 0.30 20.24
N PRO A 242 -1.21 0.60 20.97
CA PRO A 242 -0.70 1.96 21.08
C PRO A 242 -0.48 2.59 19.71
N GLN A 243 -0.84 3.87 19.59
CA GLN A 243 -0.70 4.62 18.34
C GLN A 243 0.78 4.82 18.00
N ARG A 244 1.13 4.59 16.73
CA ARG A 244 2.47 4.90 16.22
C ARG A 244 2.61 6.40 15.95
N SER A 245 3.82 6.93 16.05
CA SER A 245 4.08 8.37 15.87
C SER A 245 3.70 8.91 14.49
N ASP A 246 3.68 8.05 13.49
CA ASP A 246 3.35 8.34 12.10
C ASP A 246 1.96 7.83 11.69
N GLU A 247 1.10 7.43 12.63
CA GLU A 247 -0.23 6.87 12.35
C GLU A 247 -1.34 7.90 12.57
N ARG A 248 -2.24 8.01 11.59
CA ARG A 248 -3.55 8.67 11.72
C ARG A 248 -4.63 7.62 11.89
N ARG A 249 -5.63 7.90 12.72
CA ARG A 249 -6.74 6.98 13.02
C ARG A 249 -8.05 7.57 12.59
N PHE A 250 -8.91 6.75 12.02
CA PHE A 250 -10.23 7.15 11.54
C PHE A 250 -11.29 6.24 12.14
N GLY A 251 -12.28 6.84 12.80
CA GLY A 251 -13.37 6.16 13.47
C GLY A 251 -14.63 6.17 12.61
N TYR A 252 -15.29 5.02 12.47
CA TYR A 252 -16.51 4.86 11.67
C TYR A 252 -17.55 4.02 12.42
N VAL A 253 -18.82 4.27 12.14
CA VAL A 253 -19.90 3.33 12.42
C VAL A 253 -20.30 2.67 11.10
N LEU A 254 -20.14 1.36 11.03
CA LEU A 254 -20.35 0.53 9.86
C LEU A 254 -21.56 -0.37 10.06
N SER A 255 -22.16 -0.79 8.95
CA SER A 255 -23.21 -1.81 8.93
C SER A 255 -22.78 -2.98 8.07
N GLY A 256 -23.02 -4.21 8.53
CA GLY A 256 -22.65 -5.41 7.78
C GLY A 256 -23.32 -6.68 8.30
N CYS A 257 -23.14 -7.78 7.56
CA CYS A 257 -23.70 -9.08 7.88
C CYS A 257 -22.68 -9.98 8.59
N LYS A 258 -22.40 -9.67 9.86
CA LYS A 258 -21.31 -10.29 10.65
C LYS A 258 -19.89 -10.04 10.11
N PRO A 259 -19.53 -8.79 9.76
CA PRO A 259 -18.15 -8.48 9.41
C PRO A 259 -17.21 -8.80 10.58
N THR A 260 -15.97 -9.14 10.23
CA THR A 260 -14.91 -9.39 11.20
C THR A 260 -13.92 -8.23 11.29
N GLY A 261 -14.04 -7.23 10.41
CA GLY A 261 -13.17 -6.07 10.42
C GLY A 261 -13.67 -4.92 9.57
N ALA A 262 -12.75 -3.97 9.35
CA ALA A 262 -12.99 -2.80 8.52
C ALA A 262 -11.72 -2.40 7.77
N ALA A 263 -11.87 -1.93 6.54
CA ALA A 263 -10.79 -1.40 5.74
C ALA A 263 -11.09 0.02 5.28
N LEU A 264 -10.03 0.82 5.11
CA LEU A 264 -10.14 2.15 4.53
C LEU A 264 -10.07 2.09 3.00
N LEU A 265 -10.94 2.85 2.36
CA LEU A 265 -10.86 3.25 0.96
C LEU A 265 -10.31 4.66 0.90
N ILE A 266 -9.11 4.80 0.34
CA ILE A 266 -8.45 6.09 0.17
C ILE A 266 -8.44 6.39 -1.32
N SER A 267 -9.15 7.42 -1.71
CA SER A 267 -9.24 7.88 -3.10
C SER A 267 -8.59 9.25 -3.26
N PRO A 268 -7.92 9.53 -4.39
CA PRO A 268 -7.35 10.84 -4.65
C PRO A 268 -8.38 11.96 -4.50
N GLY A 269 -8.07 12.95 -3.66
CA GLY A 269 -8.89 14.15 -3.47
C GLY A 269 -10.22 13.93 -2.74
N LYS A 270 -10.43 12.78 -2.09
CA LYS A 270 -11.61 12.48 -1.29
C LYS A 270 -11.24 12.24 0.17
N ALA A 271 -12.20 12.44 1.07
CA ALA A 271 -12.06 12.01 2.45
C ALA A 271 -11.93 10.47 2.50
N PRO A 272 -11.14 9.91 3.43
CA PRO A 272 -11.08 8.46 3.62
C PRO A 272 -12.46 7.91 3.99
N GLU A 273 -12.86 6.85 3.30
CA GLU A 273 -14.10 6.12 3.58
C GLU A 273 -13.75 4.76 4.19
N ALA A 274 -14.68 4.14 4.92
CA ALA A 274 -14.46 2.80 5.45
C ALA A 274 -15.54 1.84 4.92
N ILE A 275 -15.11 0.60 4.68
CA ILE A 275 -15.96 -0.53 4.33
C ILE A 275 -15.79 -1.63 5.36
N ALA A 276 -16.86 -2.37 5.61
CA ALA A 276 -16.80 -3.58 6.41
C ALA A 276 -16.09 -4.70 5.62
N THR A 277 -15.38 -5.58 6.33
CA THR A 277 -14.68 -6.74 5.75
C THR A 277 -15.01 -8.02 6.53
N GLY A 278 -14.85 -9.18 5.89
CA GLY A 278 -15.09 -10.50 6.48
C GLY A 278 -16.54 -11.00 6.40
N ASP A 279 -17.45 -10.26 5.79
CA ASP A 279 -18.85 -10.66 5.55
C ASP A 279 -19.17 -10.96 4.08
N GLU A 280 -18.15 -11.15 3.25
CA GLU A 280 -18.24 -11.17 1.78
C GLU A 280 -19.23 -12.22 1.24
N ASN A 281 -19.41 -13.32 1.97
CA ASN A 281 -20.25 -14.45 1.62
C ASN A 281 -21.41 -14.67 2.61
N ILE A 282 -21.67 -13.71 3.50
CA ILE A 282 -22.68 -13.84 4.55
C ILE A 282 -23.87 -12.95 4.19
N ARG A 283 -25.05 -13.56 4.05
CA ARG A 283 -26.32 -12.84 3.90
C ARG A 283 -27.05 -12.83 5.24
N CYS A 284 -27.63 -11.68 5.58
CA CYS A 284 -28.42 -11.51 6.80
C CYS A 284 -29.73 -10.79 6.50
N VAL A 285 -30.77 -11.11 7.27
CA VAL A 285 -32.10 -10.49 7.12
C VAL A 285 -32.06 -9.01 7.54
N ARG A 286 -31.21 -8.67 8.53
CA ARG A 286 -30.95 -7.30 8.96
C ARG A 286 -29.46 -7.10 9.22
N PRO A 287 -28.85 -6.03 8.68
CA PRO A 287 -27.46 -5.72 8.97
C PRO A 287 -27.29 -5.32 10.44
N GLN A 288 -26.17 -5.72 11.02
CA GLN A 288 -25.76 -5.33 12.36
C GLN A 288 -24.84 -4.11 12.29
N GLN A 289 -24.79 -3.32 13.36
CA GLN A 289 -23.92 -2.15 13.44
C GLN A 289 -22.63 -2.45 14.18
N TYR A 290 -21.55 -1.81 13.75
CA TYR A 290 -20.20 -1.98 14.27
C TYR A 290 -19.53 -0.61 14.39
N ALA A 291 -18.75 -0.40 15.44
CA ALA A 291 -17.78 0.69 15.49
C ALA A 291 -16.41 0.14 15.07
N ALA A 292 -15.75 0.86 14.19
CA ALA A 292 -14.42 0.53 13.70
C ALA A 292 -13.49 1.73 13.89
N VAL A 293 -12.25 1.48 14.29
CA VAL A 293 -11.15 2.44 14.19
C VAL A 293 -10.07 1.83 13.33
N VAL A 294 -9.73 2.52 12.24
CA VAL A 294 -8.73 2.07 11.28
C VAL A 294 -7.55 3.03 11.32
N GLY A 295 -6.34 2.50 11.48
CA GLY A 295 -5.09 3.23 11.46
C GLY A 295 -4.47 3.21 10.08
N VAL A 296 -3.86 4.33 9.67
CA VAL A 296 -3.19 4.49 8.38
C VAL A 296 -1.92 5.33 8.56
N PRO A 297 -0.82 5.03 7.85
CA PRO A 297 0.35 5.91 7.84
C PRO A 297 -0.01 7.33 7.37
N SER A 298 0.47 8.33 8.10
CA SER A 298 0.09 9.74 7.95
C SER A 298 0.44 10.30 6.58
N ASN A 299 1.53 9.81 5.97
CA ASN A 299 1.98 10.20 4.63
C ASN A 299 1.05 9.69 3.51
N LEU A 300 0.14 8.76 3.79
CA LEU A 300 -0.78 8.18 2.80
C LEU A 300 -2.17 8.84 2.81
N VAL A 301 -2.40 9.74 3.77
CA VAL A 301 -3.62 10.53 3.87
C VAL A 301 -3.25 12.01 3.84
N SER A 302 -3.23 12.59 2.64
CA SER A 302 -3.01 14.03 2.47
C SER A 302 -4.19 14.84 3.02
N GLY A 303 -3.89 16.00 3.61
CA GLY A 303 -4.84 16.87 4.31
C GLY A 303 -6.11 17.20 3.51
N THR A 304 -7.24 16.69 3.99
CA THR A 304 -8.52 17.39 3.93
C THR A 304 -8.49 18.43 5.05
N MET A 305 -7.96 19.62 4.75
CA MET A 305 -8.31 20.84 5.46
C MET A 305 -9.27 21.63 4.61
#